data_AF-A0A5N6F7L3-F1
#
_entry.id   AF-A0A5N6F7L3-F1
#
_cell.length_a   1.000
_cell.length_b   1.000
_cell.length_c   1.000
_cell.angle_alpha   90.00
_cell.angle_beta   90.00
_cell.angle_gamma   90.00
#
_symmetry.space_group_name_H-M   'P 1'
#
loop_
_entity.id
_entity.type
_entity.pdbx_description
1 polymer ?
#
loop_
_entity_poly.entity_id
_entity_poly.type
_entity_poly.pdbx_seq_one_letter_code
_entity_poly.pdbx_strand_id
1 'polypeptide(L)'
;MVSYEAHRNRAFFRPYATAAVLKRVPSLQVTADFSHFVVVCERLLDQDEDNKERLHTIIPGVTHIHTRIRIAQPSQCPEPPDDLFEEKRRFFDDSWK
;
A
#
# COMPACT_ATOMS: atom_id res chain seq x y z
N MET A 1 -2.69 -16.68 -14.06
CA MET A 1 -2.35 -16.15 -12.72
C MET A 1 -3.33 -15.04 -12.38
N VAL A 2 -3.90 -15.02 -11.17
CA VAL A 2 -4.90 -14.03 -10.75
C VAL A 2 -4.36 -13.30 -9.51
N SER A 3 -4.33 -11.97 -9.56
CA SER A 3 -3.85 -11.11 -8.49
C SER A 3 -4.93 -10.11 -8.10
N TYR A 4 -5.10 -9.88 -6.80
CA TYR A 4 -6.12 -8.97 -6.27
C TYR A 4 -5.51 -7.60 -5.98
N GLU A 5 -5.99 -6.58 -6.69
CA GLU A 5 -5.52 -5.21 -6.48
C GLU A 5 -6.05 -4.62 -5.17
N ALA A 6 -5.18 -3.90 -4.47
CA ALA A 6 -5.51 -3.06 -3.33
C ALA A 6 -6.31 -1.80 -3.74
N HIS A 7 -7.41 -1.96 -4.49
CA HIS A 7 -8.17 -0.86 -5.08
C HIS A 7 -9.37 -0.42 -4.22
N ARG A 8 -9.65 0.88 -4.17
CA ARG A 8 -10.87 1.43 -3.53
C ARG A 8 -12.14 0.75 -4.07
N ASN A 9 -13.13 0.47 -3.23
CA ASN A 9 -14.36 -0.28 -3.56
C ASN A 9 -14.18 -1.79 -3.87
N ARG A 10 -13.02 -2.38 -3.57
CA ARG A 10 -12.80 -3.85 -3.64
C ARG A 10 -12.48 -4.40 -2.26
N ALA A 11 -12.48 -5.73 -2.10
CA ALA A 11 -12.24 -6.36 -0.79
C ALA A 11 -10.87 -6.01 -0.18
N PHE A 12 -9.87 -5.72 -1.02
CA PHE A 12 -8.48 -5.50 -0.63
C PHE A 12 -8.15 -4.01 -0.41
N PHE A 13 -9.14 -3.14 -0.24
CA PHE A 13 -8.95 -1.68 -0.20
C PHE A 13 -8.41 -1.11 1.13
N ARG A 14 -8.36 -1.90 2.19
CA ARG A 14 -7.89 -1.49 3.53
C ARG A 14 -6.76 -2.40 3.99
N PRO A 15 -5.66 -1.88 4.55
CA PRO A 15 -4.51 -2.68 4.96
C PRO A 15 -4.89 -3.76 5.99
N TYR A 16 -5.73 -3.43 6.98
CA TYR A 16 -6.19 -4.40 7.98
C TYR A 16 -7.00 -5.55 7.36
N ALA A 17 -7.92 -5.23 6.43
CA ALA A 17 -8.74 -6.25 5.77
C ALA A 17 -7.88 -7.16 4.88
N THR A 18 -6.96 -6.57 4.10
CA THR A 18 -6.04 -7.31 3.24
C THR A 18 -5.14 -8.23 4.05
N ALA A 19 -4.50 -7.73 5.13
CA ALA A 19 -3.68 -8.55 6.01
C ALA A 19 -4.49 -9.69 6.67
N ALA A 20 -5.71 -9.41 7.13
CA ALA A 20 -6.58 -10.44 7.74
C ALA A 20 -7.03 -11.53 6.75
N VAL A 21 -7.14 -11.21 5.46
CA VAL A 21 -7.42 -12.18 4.40
C VAL A 21 -6.17 -13.01 4.10
N LEU A 22 -5.01 -12.38 3.93
CA LEU A 22 -3.75 -13.09 3.63
C LEU A 22 -3.29 -14.01 4.77
N LYS A 23 -3.52 -13.63 6.04
CA LYS A 23 -3.29 -14.53 7.19
C LYS A 23 -4.14 -15.81 7.11
N ARG A 24 -5.32 -15.76 6.47
CA ARG A 24 -6.24 -16.91 6.32
C ARG A 24 -6.04 -17.67 5.01
N VAL A 25 -5.62 -16.98 3.95
CA VAL A 25 -5.39 -17.57 2.63
C VAL A 25 -4.03 -17.09 2.09
N PRO A 26 -2.91 -17.65 2.59
CA PRO A 26 -1.56 -17.15 2.28
C PRO A 26 -1.14 -17.32 0.82
N SER A 27 -1.85 -18.17 0.06
CA SER A 27 -1.61 -18.41 -1.36
C SER A 27 -2.17 -17.33 -2.29
N LEU A 28 -2.97 -16.39 -1.77
CA LEU A 28 -3.49 -15.29 -2.58
C LEU A 28 -2.37 -14.31 -2.95
N GLN A 29 -2.41 -13.86 -4.20
CA GLN A 29 -1.49 -12.89 -4.74
C GLN A 29 -2.11 -11.50 -4.74
N VAL A 30 -1.28 -10.49 -4.49
CA VAL A 30 -1.68 -9.09 -4.38
C VAL A 30 -1.02 -8.26 -5.46
N THR A 31 -1.82 -7.38 -6.07
CA THR A 31 -1.30 -6.24 -6.82
C THR A 31 -1.28 -5.05 -5.86
N ALA A 32 -0.07 -4.65 -5.46
CA ALA A 32 0.14 -3.59 -4.49
C ALA A 32 -0.03 -2.21 -5.12
N ASP A 33 -1.18 -1.61 -4.86
CA ASP A 33 -1.40 -0.17 -5.02
C ASP A 33 -1.57 0.45 -3.63
N PHE A 34 -0.46 0.60 -2.90
CA PHE A 34 -0.47 1.15 -1.53
C PHE A 34 -0.89 2.62 -1.48
N SER A 35 -0.95 3.30 -2.64
CA SER A 35 -1.50 4.65 -2.73
C SER A 35 -2.96 4.70 -2.27
N HIS A 36 -3.72 3.60 -2.45
CA HIS A 36 -5.08 3.48 -1.93
C HIS A 36 -5.11 3.37 -0.40
N PHE A 37 -4.18 2.63 0.19
CA PHE A 37 -4.10 2.51 1.65
C PHE A 37 -3.76 3.84 2.30
N VAL A 38 -2.82 4.61 1.74
CA VAL A 38 -2.47 5.94 2.24
C VAL A 38 -3.68 6.86 2.31
N VAL A 39 -4.58 6.78 1.33
CA VAL A 39 -5.80 7.59 1.27
C VAL A 39 -6.82 7.13 2.30
N VAL A 40 -7.06 5.83 2.37
CA VAL A 40 -8.08 5.27 3.26
C VAL A 40 -7.67 5.41 4.73
N CYS A 41 -6.37 5.39 5.02
CA CYS A 41 -5.83 5.59 6.35
C CYS A 41 -5.50 7.06 6.67
N GLU A 42 -5.58 7.94 5.66
CA GLU A 42 -5.21 9.36 5.71
C GLU A 42 -3.80 9.59 6.29
N ARG A 43 -2.88 8.64 6.06
CA ARG A 43 -1.51 8.64 6.60
C ARG A 43 -0.60 7.68 5.83
N LEU A 44 0.71 7.83 5.98
CA LEU A 44 1.67 6.79 5.57
C LEU A 44 1.61 5.61 6.55
N LEU A 45 1.82 4.40 6.03
CA LEU A 45 1.61 3.15 6.79
C LEU A 45 2.83 2.76 7.65
N ASP A 46 3.90 3.54 7.60
CA ASP A 46 5.10 3.39 8.41
C ASP A 46 5.08 4.22 9.71
N GLN A 47 4.01 4.98 9.95
CA GLN A 47 3.89 5.87 11.10
C GLN A 47 3.48 5.16 12.41
N ASP A 48 2.90 3.96 12.33
CA ASP A 48 2.50 3.16 13.51
C ASP A 48 2.84 1.67 13.33
N GLU A 49 3.13 1.00 14.45
CA GLU A 49 3.60 -0.40 14.44
C GLU A 49 2.55 -1.37 13.88
N ASP A 50 1.27 -1.10 14.14
CA ASP A 50 0.18 -1.91 13.61
C ASP A 50 0.15 -1.91 12.08
N ASN A 51 0.35 -0.75 11.45
CA ASN A 51 0.40 -0.62 10.00
C ASN A 51 1.68 -1.22 9.40
N LYS A 52 2.81 -1.11 10.10
CA LYS A 52 4.05 -1.83 9.71
C LYS A 52 3.83 -3.34 9.71
N GLU A 53 3.22 -3.90 10.76
CA GLU A 53 2.92 -5.35 10.82
C GLU A 53 1.99 -5.79 9.67
N ARG A 54 1.01 -4.95 9.32
CA ARG A 54 0.12 -5.19 8.17
C ARG A 54 0.92 -5.21 6.86
N LEU A 55 1.83 -4.26 6.65
CA LEU A 55 2.71 -4.27 5.48
C LEU A 55 3.59 -5.52 5.43
N HIS A 56 4.22 -5.90 6.55
CA HIS A 56 5.00 -7.14 6.65
C HIS A 56 4.19 -8.40 6.33
N THR A 57 2.88 -8.40 6.63
CA THR A 57 1.97 -9.48 6.26
C THR A 57 1.65 -9.49 4.76
N ILE A 58 1.53 -8.31 4.14
CA ILE A 58 1.02 -8.16 2.76
C ILE A 58 2.13 -8.33 1.72
N ILE A 59 3.30 -7.71 1.94
CA ILE A 59 4.41 -7.65 0.98
C ILE A 59 4.83 -9.03 0.45
N PRO A 60 4.93 -10.11 1.27
CA PRO A 60 5.31 -11.43 0.77
C PRO A 60 4.37 -12.02 -0.30
N GLY A 61 3.10 -11.59 -0.33
CA GLY A 61 2.12 -12.01 -1.33
C GLY A 61 2.05 -11.11 -2.57
N VAL A 62 2.85 -10.05 -2.64
CA VAL A 62 2.82 -9.08 -3.73
C VAL A 62 3.54 -9.64 -4.95
N THR A 63 2.86 -9.66 -6.11
CA THR A 63 3.43 -10.12 -7.38
C THR A 63 3.45 -9.03 -8.45
N HIS A 64 2.73 -7.93 -8.22
CA HIS A 64 2.71 -6.77 -9.11
C HIS A 64 2.57 -5.49 -8.29
N ILE A 65 3.21 -4.41 -8.73
CA ILE A 65 3.22 -3.12 -8.02
C ILE A 65 2.68 -2.05 -8.96
N HIS A 66 1.73 -1.25 -8.48
CA HIS A 66 1.35 0.02 -9.09
C HIS A 66 2.20 1.12 -8.46
N THR A 67 3.16 1.64 -9.21
CA THR A 67 4.16 2.62 -8.74
C THR A 67 3.61 4.04 -8.65
N ARG A 68 2.47 4.22 -7.97
CA ARG A 68 1.84 5.51 -7.75
C ARG A 68 2.21 6.05 -6.38
N ILE A 69 2.78 7.24 -6.34
CA ILE A 69 3.02 7.99 -5.10
C ILE A 69 1.84 8.93 -4.85
N ARG A 70 1.38 8.97 -3.60
CA ARG A 70 0.21 9.75 -3.20
C ARG A 70 0.42 10.37 -1.83
N ILE A 71 -0.22 11.49 -1.59
CA ILE A 71 -0.28 12.13 -0.28
C ILE A 71 -1.59 11.70 0.43
N ALA A 72 -1.66 11.90 1.75
CA ALA A 72 -2.84 11.53 2.55
C ALA A 72 -4.14 12.20 2.06
N GLN A 73 -4.02 13.38 1.46
CA GLN A 73 -5.12 14.13 0.85
C GLN A 73 -5.38 13.68 -0.60
N PRO A 74 -6.58 13.90 -1.17
CA PRO A 74 -7.05 13.17 -2.34
C PRO A 74 -6.30 13.43 -3.66
N SER A 75 -5.29 14.29 -3.72
CA SER A 75 -4.47 14.46 -4.92
C SER A 75 -3.38 13.37 -5.01
N GLN A 76 -3.17 12.86 -6.24
CA GLN A 76 -1.93 12.15 -6.56
C GLN A 76 -0.76 13.13 -6.42
N CYS A 77 0.43 12.62 -6.06
CA CYS A 77 1.63 13.44 -6.02
C CYS A 77 1.89 14.05 -7.41
N PRO A 78 1.85 15.38 -7.57
CA PRO A 78 1.95 16.01 -8.89
C PRO A 78 3.37 15.90 -9.44
N GLU A 79 4.38 16.10 -8.59
CA GLU A 79 5.79 16.12 -8.98
C GLU A 79 6.61 15.26 -8.02
N PRO A 80 6.64 13.93 -8.19
CA PRO A 80 7.37 13.04 -7.30
C PRO A 80 8.83 13.44 -7.02
N PRO A 81 9.62 13.96 -7.99
CA PRO A 81 11.02 14.31 -7.73
C PRO A 81 11.26 15.47 -6.77
N ASP A 82 10.26 16.30 -6.50
CA ASP A 82 10.37 17.46 -5.59
C ASP A 82 10.67 16.99 -4.15
N ASP A 83 11.56 17.72 -3.47
CA ASP A 83 11.99 17.45 -2.10
C ASP A 83 10.82 17.50 -1.09
N LEU A 84 9.77 18.28 -1.38
CA LEU A 84 8.53 18.30 -0.60
C LEU A 84 7.90 16.91 -0.44
N PHE A 85 8.12 16.02 -1.42
CA PHE A 85 7.58 14.66 -1.43
C PHE A 85 8.63 13.60 -1.10
N GLU A 86 9.85 13.96 -0.69
CA GLU A 86 10.93 13.02 -0.36
C GLU A 86 10.50 11.96 0.67
N GLU A 87 9.88 12.38 1.78
CA GLU A 87 9.37 11.45 2.79
C GLU A 87 8.37 10.43 2.21
N LYS A 88 7.49 10.89 1.31
CA LYS A 88 6.43 10.07 0.71
C LYS A 88 7.06 9.12 -0.30
N ARG A 89 7.98 9.61 -1.15
CA ARG A 89 8.79 8.78 -2.06
C ARG A 89 9.49 7.67 -1.31
N ARG A 90 10.21 8.02 -0.23
CA ARG A 90 10.98 7.07 0.56
C ARG A 90 10.11 5.95 1.11
N PHE A 91 8.93 6.28 1.66
CA PHE A 91 7.97 5.27 2.11
C PHE A 91 7.59 4.28 0.99
N PHE A 92 7.26 4.78 -0.20
CA PHE A 92 6.89 3.93 -1.33
C PHE A 92 8.06 3.10 -1.83
N ASP A 93 9.25 3.69 -1.98
CA ASP A 93 10.47 3.00 -2.39
C ASP A 93 10.88 1.90 -1.41
N ASP A 94 10.71 2.12 -0.10
CA ASP A 94 10.98 1.11 0.91
C ASP A 94 9.90 0.02 0.94
N SER A 95 8.66 0.33 0.54
CA SER A 95 7.55 -0.64 0.45
C SER A 95 7.57 -1.49 -0.82
N TRP A 96 8.32 -1.09 -1.85
CA TRP A 96 8.41 -1.77 -3.14
C TRP A 96 9.59 -2.73 -3.28
N LYS A 97 10.50 -2.76 -2.29
CA LYS A 97 11.64 -3.69 -2.21
C LYS A 97 11.20 -5.06 -1.69
#